data_AF-A0A182YGB1-F1
#
_entry.id   AF-A0A182YGB1-F1
#
_cell.length_a   1.000
_cell.length_b   1.000
_cell.length_c   1.000
_cell.angle_alpha   90.00
_cell.angle_beta   90.00
_cell.angle_gamma   90.00
#
_symmetry.space_group_name_H-M   'P 1'
#
loop_
_entity.id
_entity.type
_entity.pdbx_description
1 polymer ?
#
loop_
_entity_poly.entity_id
_entity_poly.type
_entity_poly.pdbx_seq_one_letter_code
_entity_poly.pdbx_strand_id
1 'polypeptide(L)'
;MANVLANGGDPSTALIIKLVPPAKEHLDYHWGERAVRMIWELVELTELMAWLSTLGGAFSALGNYQPACADTAGKISLHQMELAFRLGDPSLVARCQLYLAISLIQKAQFAAAGHIVRHVYRNERKQTVPETRLLKMCQGIWSKLRYEYGIHQRKTHTRKVNSLVKDADGPKC
;
A
#
# COMPACT_ATOMS: atom_id res chain seq x y z
N MET A 1 55.11 -21.10 18.00
CA MET A 1 55.42 -22.37 18.67
C MET A 1 54.24 -23.31 18.52
N ALA A 2 54.40 -24.43 17.81
CA ALA A 2 53.53 -25.61 17.93
C ALA A 2 54.30 -26.83 17.38
N ASN A 3 54.19 -27.93 18.12
CA ASN A 3 55.10 -29.06 18.19
C ASN A 3 55.24 -29.92 16.93
N VAL A 4 56.45 -30.48 16.79
CA VAL A 4 56.74 -31.74 16.11
C VAL A 4 56.27 -32.89 16.99
N LEU A 5 55.52 -33.85 16.44
CA LEU A 5 55.31 -35.17 17.05
C LEU A 5 55.59 -36.29 16.05
N ALA A 6 56.55 -37.11 16.48
CA ALA A 6 56.98 -38.46 16.12
C ALA A 6 56.33 -39.21 14.93
N ASN A 7 57.23 -39.78 14.12
CA ASN A 7 57.01 -40.92 13.22
C ASN A 7 56.67 -42.21 13.99
N GLY A 8 55.70 -42.98 13.48
CA GLY A 8 55.53 -44.38 13.85
C GLY A 8 54.22 -45.01 13.34
N GLY A 9 54.30 -45.73 12.20
CA GLY A 9 53.34 -46.77 11.78
C GLY A 9 52.29 -46.37 10.73
N ASP A 10 52.30 -47.04 9.58
CA ASP A 10 51.19 -47.13 8.61
C ASP A 10 50.40 -48.42 8.91
N PRO A 11 49.06 -48.37 9.08
CA PRO A 11 48.20 -48.79 7.98
C PRO A 11 46.86 -48.02 8.00
N SER A 12 46.78 -46.94 7.24
CA SER A 12 45.56 -46.33 6.70
C SER A 12 46.01 -45.00 6.15
N THR A 13 46.30 -44.96 4.86
CA THR A 13 46.79 -43.77 4.14
C THR A 13 45.92 -42.57 4.50
N ALA A 14 46.34 -41.81 5.51
CA ALA A 14 45.56 -40.69 6.00
C ALA A 14 45.66 -39.61 4.94
N LEU A 15 44.58 -39.42 4.18
CA LEU A 15 44.49 -38.36 3.19
C LEU A 15 44.42 -37.03 3.94
N ILE A 16 45.57 -36.36 4.07
CA ILE A 16 45.64 -35.03 4.67
C ILE A 16 45.30 -34.00 3.59
N ILE A 17 44.05 -33.56 3.55
CA ILE A 17 43.61 -32.43 2.71
C ILE A 17 43.95 -31.13 3.44
N LYS A 18 44.95 -30.40 2.95
CA LYS A 18 45.22 -29.03 3.39
C LYS A 18 44.37 -28.06 2.57
N LEU A 19 43.34 -27.52 3.19
CA LEU A 19 42.62 -26.36 2.68
C LEU A 19 43.53 -25.13 2.80
N VAL A 20 43.92 -24.56 1.65
CA VAL A 20 44.66 -23.30 1.58
C VAL A 20 43.67 -22.23 1.09
N PRO A 21 43.56 -21.07 1.77
CA PRO A 21 42.74 -19.97 1.27
C PRO A 21 43.17 -19.59 -0.15
N PRO A 22 42.23 -19.39 -1.09
CA PRO A 22 42.58 -18.98 -2.43
C PRO A 22 43.25 -17.60 -2.39
N ALA A 23 44.28 -17.40 -3.22
CA ALA A 23 45.01 -16.13 -3.30
C ALA A 23 44.11 -14.95 -3.74
N LYS A 24 42.97 -15.24 -4.37
CA LYS A 24 41.95 -14.27 -4.75
C LYS A 24 40.57 -14.89 -4.56
N GLU A 25 39.78 -14.30 -3.67
CA GLU A 25 38.37 -14.67 -3.51
C GLU A 25 37.60 -14.30 -4.80
N HIS A 26 36.88 -15.26 -5.36
CA HIS A 26 35.96 -15.02 -6.48
C HIS A 26 34.65 -14.40 -5.98
N LEU A 27 34.76 -13.29 -5.24
CA LEU A 27 33.60 -12.48 -4.87
C LEU A 27 33.21 -11.64 -6.09
N ASP A 28 31.94 -11.76 -6.50
CA ASP A 28 31.40 -10.95 -7.59
C ASP A 28 31.05 -9.55 -7.09
N TYR A 29 32.06 -8.68 -7.06
CA TYR A 29 31.91 -7.30 -6.62
C TYR A 29 30.94 -6.50 -7.50
N HIS A 30 30.80 -6.84 -8.79
CA HIS A 30 29.87 -6.14 -9.68
C HIS A 30 28.41 -6.44 -9.32
N TRP A 31 28.09 -7.70 -9.01
CA TRP A 31 26.78 -8.05 -8.48
C TRP A 31 26.57 -7.53 -7.06
N GLY A 32 27.62 -7.53 -6.22
CA GLY A 32 27.58 -6.91 -4.90
C GLY A 32 27.21 -5.43 -4.97
N GLU A 33 27.84 -4.66 -5.84
CA GLU A 33 27.54 -3.23 -6.03
C GLU A 33 26.10 -3.02 -6.54
N ARG A 34 25.66 -3.81 -7.53
CA ARG A 34 24.28 -3.77 -8.03
C ARG A 34 23.27 -4.08 -6.93
N ALA A 35 23.52 -5.12 -6.14
CA ALA A 35 22.66 -5.51 -5.02
C ALA A 35 22.58 -4.40 -3.98
N VAL A 36 23.72 -3.80 -3.59
CA VAL A 36 23.76 -2.68 -2.65
C VAL A 36 22.92 -1.50 -3.15
N ARG A 37 23.03 -1.13 -4.42
CA ARG A 37 22.21 -0.05 -5.01
C ARG A 37 20.72 -0.36 -4.95
N MET A 38 20.31 -1.57 -5.34
CA MET A 38 18.90 -1.99 -5.28
C MET A 38 18.36 -2.01 -3.84
N ILE A 39 19.18 -2.40 -2.86
CA ILE A 39 18.80 -2.38 -1.44
C ILE A 39 18.57 -0.94 -0.98
N TRP A 40 19.44 -0.01 -1.35
CA TRP A 40 19.25 1.40 -1.01
C TRP A 40 17.98 1.98 -1.64
N GLU A 41 17.73 1.70 -2.92
CA GLU A 41 16.48 2.09 -3.58
C GLU A 41 15.25 1.53 -2.86
N LEU A 42 15.29 0.26 -2.44
CA LEU A 42 14.20 -0.37 -1.68
C LEU A 42 13.98 0.33 -0.33
N VAL A 43 15.05 0.68 0.38
CA VAL A 43 14.97 1.38 1.68
C VAL A 43 14.33 2.76 1.49
N GLU A 44 14.77 3.53 0.50
CA GLU A 44 14.22 4.86 0.21
C GLU A 44 12.74 4.80 -0.17
N LEU A 45 12.35 3.85 -1.02
CA LEU A 45 10.95 3.66 -1.41
C LEU A 45 10.08 3.26 -0.23
N THR A 46 10.59 2.42 0.66
CA THR A 46 9.87 1.98 1.87
C THR A 46 9.67 3.13 2.85
N GLU A 47 10.70 3.95 3.06
CA GLU A 47 10.62 5.13 3.92
C GLU A 47 9.61 6.14 3.38
N LEU A 48 9.67 6.43 2.08
CA LEU A 48 8.72 7.33 1.44
C LEU A 48 7.27 6.82 1.56
N MET A 49 7.06 5.50 1.38
CA MET A 49 5.75 4.88 1.58
C MET A 49 5.25 5.02 3.03
N ALA A 50 6.14 4.92 4.01
CA ALA A 50 5.80 5.13 5.43
C ALA A 50 5.35 6.57 5.70
N TRP A 51 6.11 7.56 5.20
CA TRP A 51 5.76 8.98 5.34
C TRP A 51 4.44 9.32 4.67
N LEU A 52 4.23 8.85 3.43
CA LEU A 52 2.99 9.05 2.71
C LEU A 52 1.80 8.38 3.40
N SER A 53 2.00 7.25 4.07
CA SER A 53 0.94 6.59 4.84
C SER A 53 0.51 7.43 6.05
N THR A 54 1.47 8.03 6.76
CA THR A 54 1.18 8.93 7.89
C THR A 54 0.46 10.19 7.43
N LEU A 55 0.97 10.86 6.40
CA LEU A 55 0.34 12.06 5.84
C LEU A 55 -1.02 11.76 5.23
N GLY A 56 -1.14 10.67 4.47
CA GLY A 56 -2.39 10.23 3.85
C GLY A 56 -3.47 9.93 4.89
N GLY A 57 -3.10 9.30 6.01
CA GLY A 57 -4.00 9.10 7.15
C GLY A 57 -4.50 10.41 7.75
N ALA A 58 -3.61 11.38 7.97
CA ALA A 58 -3.96 12.69 8.51
C ALA A 58 -4.90 13.49 7.57
N PHE A 59 -4.56 13.59 6.27
CA PHE A 59 -5.41 14.26 5.30
C PHE A 59 -6.76 13.55 5.11
N SER A 60 -6.77 12.22 5.13
CA SER A 60 -8.01 11.43 5.06
C SER A 60 -8.88 11.69 6.30
N ALA A 61 -8.33 11.76 7.51
CA ALA A 61 -9.11 12.09 8.70
C ALA A 61 -9.79 13.47 8.59
N LEU A 62 -9.09 14.46 8.03
CA LEU A 62 -9.61 15.81 7.81
C LEU A 62 -10.54 15.93 6.58
N GLY A 63 -10.49 14.97 5.65
CA GLY A 63 -11.22 15.02 4.39
C GLY A 63 -12.74 15.05 4.50
N ASN A 64 -13.31 14.62 5.63
CA ASN A 64 -14.75 14.74 5.90
C ASN A 64 -15.18 16.19 6.17
N TYR A 65 -14.26 17.04 6.65
CA TYR A 65 -14.54 18.42 7.06
C TYR A 65 -14.07 19.42 6.00
N GLN A 66 -12.90 19.14 5.41
CA GLN A 66 -12.26 20.01 4.44
C GLN A 66 -12.09 19.27 3.10
N PRO A 67 -12.84 19.64 2.04
CA PRO A 67 -12.76 18.99 0.74
C PRO A 67 -11.35 18.98 0.15
N ALA A 68 -10.58 20.06 0.34
CA ALA A 68 -9.20 20.14 -0.12
C ALA A 68 -8.30 19.05 0.51
N CYS A 69 -8.58 18.64 1.75
CA CYS A 69 -7.84 17.54 2.39
C CYS A 69 -8.18 16.19 1.75
N ALA A 70 -9.44 15.98 1.34
CA ALA A 70 -9.82 14.78 0.60
C ALA A 70 -9.13 14.72 -0.78
N ASP A 71 -9.00 15.85 -1.47
CA ASP A 71 -8.23 15.92 -2.73
C ASP A 71 -6.76 15.57 -2.52
N THR A 72 -6.12 16.12 -1.49
CA THR A 72 -4.72 15.81 -1.15
C THR A 72 -4.56 14.34 -0.76
N ALA A 73 -5.46 13.77 0.05
CA ALA A 73 -5.43 12.35 0.39
C ALA A 73 -5.54 11.45 -0.85
N GLY A 74 -6.37 11.84 -1.83
CA GLY A 74 -6.49 11.14 -3.11
C GLY A 74 -5.18 11.18 -3.91
N LYS A 75 -4.54 12.35 -4.01
CA LYS A 75 -3.23 12.49 -4.68
C LYS A 75 -2.14 11.66 -4.00
N ILE A 76 -2.09 11.69 -2.67
CA ILE A 76 -1.17 10.85 -1.89
C ILE A 76 -1.41 9.38 -2.19
N SER A 77 -2.67 8.93 -2.23
CA SER A 77 -3.01 7.52 -2.53
C SER A 77 -2.53 7.09 -3.93
N LEU A 78 -2.56 7.98 -4.92
CA LEU A 78 -2.02 7.73 -6.26
C LEU A 78 -0.50 7.60 -6.24
N HIS A 79 0.22 8.49 -5.55
CA HIS A 79 1.67 8.37 -5.39
C HIS A 79 2.08 7.12 -4.62
N GLN A 80 1.33 6.75 -3.57
CA GLN A 80 1.55 5.48 -2.89
C GLN A 80 1.37 4.30 -3.85
N MET A 81 0.39 4.34 -4.75
CA MET A 81 0.18 3.30 -5.75
C MET A 81 1.36 3.20 -6.74
N GLU A 82 1.90 4.33 -7.20
CA GLU A 82 3.10 4.37 -8.05
C GLU A 82 4.31 3.72 -7.37
N LEU A 83 4.52 4.03 -6.08
CA LEU A 83 5.57 3.40 -5.28
C LEU A 83 5.32 1.91 -5.07
N ALA A 84 4.08 1.51 -4.81
CA ALA A 84 3.70 0.11 -4.62
C ALA A 84 3.96 -0.73 -5.87
N PHE A 85 3.73 -0.18 -7.07
CA PHE A 85 4.10 -0.81 -8.33
C PHE A 85 5.62 -0.98 -8.45
N ARG A 86 6.40 0.03 -8.09
CA ARG A 86 7.88 -0.05 -8.09
C ARG A 86 8.41 -1.08 -7.10
N LEU A 87 7.76 -1.21 -5.95
CA LEU A 87 8.09 -2.21 -4.93
C LEU A 87 7.68 -3.64 -5.34
N GLY A 88 6.84 -3.80 -6.36
CA GLY A 88 6.34 -5.10 -6.79
C GLY A 88 5.43 -5.79 -5.77
N ASP A 89 4.71 -5.03 -4.93
CA ASP A 89 3.78 -5.55 -3.92
C ASP A 89 2.31 -5.34 -4.34
N PRO A 90 1.63 -6.36 -4.89
CA PRO A 90 0.24 -6.27 -5.32
C PRO A 90 -0.74 -6.02 -4.16
N SER A 91 -0.45 -6.53 -2.96
CA SER A 91 -1.28 -6.29 -1.77
C SER A 91 -1.22 -4.82 -1.35
N LEU A 92 -0.05 -4.20 -1.46
CA LEU A 92 0.12 -2.77 -1.23
C LEU A 92 -0.60 -1.92 -2.28
N VAL A 93 -0.53 -2.28 -3.57
CA VAL A 93 -1.32 -1.64 -4.63
C VAL A 93 -2.81 -1.69 -4.30
N ALA A 94 -3.33 -2.85 -3.89
CA ALA A 94 -4.73 -3.02 -3.53
C ALA A 94 -5.13 -2.13 -2.33
N ARG A 95 -4.26 -2.01 -1.31
CA ARG A 95 -4.47 -1.09 -0.19
C ARG A 95 -4.51 0.38 -0.64
N CYS A 96 -3.62 0.80 -1.53
CA CYS A 96 -3.60 2.16 -2.08
C CYS A 96 -4.88 2.48 -2.87
N GLN A 97 -5.40 1.51 -3.64
CA GLN A 97 -6.71 1.65 -4.31
C GLN A 97 -7.85 1.87 -3.31
N LEU A 98 -7.83 1.15 -2.18
CA LEU A 98 -8.81 1.35 -1.11
C LEU A 98 -8.68 2.72 -0.44
N TYR A 99 -7.47 3.25 -0.25
CA TYR A 99 -7.26 4.62 0.26
C TYR A 99 -7.81 5.67 -0.70
N LEU A 100 -7.57 5.49 -2.01
CA LEU A 100 -8.19 6.32 -3.04
C LEU A 100 -9.72 6.27 -2.96
N ALA A 101 -10.30 5.08 -2.80
CA ALA A 101 -11.76 4.93 -2.64
C ALA A 101 -12.31 5.72 -1.44
N ILE A 102 -11.58 5.81 -0.33
CA ILE A 102 -11.99 6.64 0.82
C ILE A 102 -12.04 8.12 0.41
N SER A 103 -11.01 8.64 -0.27
CA SER A 103 -11.01 10.04 -0.73
C SER A 103 -12.16 10.33 -1.69
N LEU A 104 -12.51 9.38 -2.57
CA LEU A 104 -13.64 9.51 -3.49
C LEU A 104 -14.97 9.55 -2.73
N ILE A 105 -15.14 8.75 -1.66
CA ILE A 105 -16.33 8.82 -0.80
C ILE A 105 -16.45 10.20 -0.16
N GLN A 106 -15.35 10.75 0.34
CA GLN A 106 -15.32 12.09 0.97
C GLN A 106 -15.69 13.20 -0.02
N LYS A 107 -15.36 13.00 -1.29
CA LYS A 107 -15.74 13.89 -2.40
C LYS A 107 -17.13 13.62 -2.98
N ALA A 108 -17.93 12.77 -2.34
CA ALA A 108 -19.24 12.32 -2.83
C ALA A 108 -19.23 11.64 -4.21
N GLN A 109 -18.08 11.10 -4.64
CA GLN A 109 -17.91 10.34 -5.88
C GLN A 109 -18.18 8.84 -5.65
N PHE A 110 -19.38 8.54 -5.16
CA PHE A 110 -19.74 7.21 -4.65
C PHE A 110 -19.69 6.08 -5.68
N ALA A 111 -20.03 6.37 -6.95
CA ALA A 111 -20.02 5.37 -8.02
C ALA A 111 -18.60 4.84 -8.29
N ALA A 112 -17.64 5.75 -8.42
CA ALA A 112 -16.22 5.44 -8.63
C ALA A 112 -15.64 4.71 -7.42
N ALA A 113 -15.89 5.19 -6.21
CA ALA A 113 -15.47 4.52 -4.98
C ALA A 113 -16.02 3.09 -4.89
N GLY A 114 -17.30 2.91 -5.17
CA GLY A 114 -17.94 1.60 -5.13
C GLY A 114 -17.37 0.64 -6.17
N HIS A 115 -17.01 1.13 -7.36
CA HIS A 115 -16.33 0.33 -8.37
C HIS A 115 -14.99 -0.20 -7.87
N ILE A 116 -14.15 0.67 -7.32
CA ILE A 116 -12.83 0.30 -6.80
C ILE A 116 -12.94 -0.74 -5.68
N VAL A 117 -13.79 -0.50 -4.68
CA VAL A 117 -13.93 -1.43 -3.54
C VAL A 117 -14.40 -2.82 -4.01
N ARG A 118 -15.35 -2.87 -4.94
CA ARG A 118 -15.82 -4.15 -5.51
C ARG A 118 -14.72 -4.83 -6.34
N HIS A 119 -13.95 -4.06 -7.10
CA HIS A 119 -12.84 -4.58 -7.89
C HIS A 119 -11.80 -5.25 -6.99
N VAL A 120 -11.30 -4.54 -5.98
CA VAL A 120 -10.32 -5.07 -5.02
C VAL A 120 -10.85 -6.30 -4.30
N TYR A 121 -12.07 -6.22 -3.76
CA TYR A 121 -12.68 -7.35 -3.03
C TYR A 121 -12.84 -8.60 -3.90
N ARG A 122 -13.25 -8.44 -5.17
CA ARG A 122 -13.42 -9.56 -6.10
C ARG A 122 -12.09 -10.18 -6.50
N ASN A 123 -11.08 -9.35 -6.74
CA ASN A 123 -9.75 -9.85 -7.09
C ASN A 123 -9.14 -10.60 -5.90
N GLU A 124 -9.25 -10.05 -4.70
CA GLU A 124 -8.71 -10.66 -3.49
C GLU A 124 -9.37 -12.00 -3.16
N ARG A 125 -10.70 -12.09 -3.31
CA ARG A 125 -11.42 -13.35 -3.09
C ARG A 125 -11.08 -14.47 -4.07
N LYS A 126 -10.51 -14.14 -5.23
CA LYS A 126 -10.10 -15.13 -6.23
C LYS A 126 -8.71 -15.69 -5.97
N GLN A 127 -7.94 -15.09 -5.07
CA GLN A 127 -6.62 -15.59 -4.70
C GLN A 127 -6.73 -16.95 -4.00
N THR A 128 -5.74 -17.81 -4.19
CA THR A 128 -5.66 -19.12 -3.50
C THR A 128 -5.62 -18.96 -1.99
N VAL A 129 -4.93 -17.92 -1.51
CA VAL A 129 -4.85 -17.57 -0.08
C VAL A 129 -5.21 -16.09 0.08
N PRO A 130 -6.49 -15.75 0.29
CA PRO A 130 -6.91 -14.37 0.43
C PRO A 130 -6.38 -13.69 1.70
N GLU A 131 -5.91 -12.46 1.57
CA GLU A 131 -5.51 -11.61 2.68
C GLU A 131 -6.74 -11.15 3.47
N THR A 132 -6.93 -11.76 4.64
CA THR A 132 -8.08 -11.47 5.51
C THR A 132 -8.18 -9.99 5.88
N ARG A 133 -7.05 -9.31 6.08
CA ARG A 133 -7.01 -7.88 6.42
C ARG A 133 -7.56 -7.02 5.28
N LEU A 134 -7.17 -7.29 4.04
CA LEU A 134 -7.61 -6.54 2.87
C LEU A 134 -9.12 -6.71 2.62
N LEU A 135 -9.66 -7.92 2.83
CA LEU A 135 -11.10 -8.17 2.76
C LEU A 135 -11.88 -7.38 3.83
N LYS A 136 -11.36 -7.33 5.06
CA LYS A 136 -11.95 -6.52 6.14
C LYS A 136 -11.90 -5.02 5.82
N MET A 137 -10.82 -4.53 5.22
CA MET A 137 -10.72 -3.15 4.74
C MET A 137 -11.81 -2.84 3.71
N CYS A 138 -12.01 -3.73 2.73
CA CYS A 138 -13.08 -3.57 1.73
C CYS A 138 -14.46 -3.46 2.39
N GLN A 139 -14.76 -4.34 3.35
CA GLN A 139 -16.02 -4.33 4.09
C GLN A 139 -16.20 -3.03 4.89
N GLY A 140 -15.17 -2.58 5.58
CA GLY A 140 -15.21 -1.32 6.34
C GLY A 140 -15.48 -0.12 5.45
N ILE A 141 -14.78 -0.03 4.31
CA ILE A 141 -14.96 1.07 3.35
C ILE A 141 -16.32 0.99 2.68
N TRP A 142 -16.83 -0.21 2.40
CA TRP A 142 -18.19 -0.39 1.87
C TRP A 142 -19.25 0.11 2.85
N SER A 143 -19.09 -0.18 4.14
CA SER A 143 -19.97 0.36 5.19
C SER A 143 -19.91 1.89 5.24
N LYS A 144 -18.71 2.48 5.18
CA LYS A 144 -18.54 3.94 5.08
C LYS A 144 -19.23 4.52 3.85
N LEU A 145 -19.06 3.89 2.68
CA LEU A 145 -19.70 4.31 1.43
C LEU A 145 -21.22 4.36 1.57
N ARG A 146 -21.83 3.29 2.09
CA ARG A 146 -23.28 3.21 2.27
C ARG A 146 -23.80 4.29 3.22
N TYR A 147 -23.08 4.53 4.31
CA TYR A 147 -23.43 5.55 5.29
C TYR A 147 -23.40 6.96 4.68
N GLU A 148 -22.29 7.33 4.06
CA GLU A 148 -22.11 8.65 3.46
C GLU A 148 -23.06 8.89 2.29
N TYR A 149 -23.30 7.86 1.47
CA TYR A 149 -24.29 7.91 0.39
C TYR A 149 -25.70 8.19 0.93
N GLY A 150 -26.12 7.51 2.00
CA GLY A 150 -27.41 7.74 2.64
C GLY A 150 -27.56 9.15 3.20
N ILE A 151 -26.51 9.70 3.82
CA ILE A 151 -26.49 11.10 4.27
C ILE A 151 -26.60 12.06 3.09
N HIS A 152 -25.87 11.81 2.01
CA HIS A 152 -25.89 12.64 0.81
C HIS A 152 -27.29 12.66 0.15
N GLN A 153 -27.96 11.52 0.06
CA GLN A 153 -29.33 11.44 -0.45
C GLN A 153 -30.32 12.25 0.40
N ARG A 154 -30.22 12.17 1.73
CA ARG A 154 -31.08 12.96 2.63
C ARG A 154 -30.85 14.46 2.44
N LYS A 155 -29.59 14.89 2.39
CA LYS A 155 -29.22 16.32 2.17
C LYS A 155 -29.69 16.83 0.81
N THR A 156 -29.56 16.03 -0.24
CA THR A 156 -30.02 16.42 -1.59
C THR A 156 -31.54 16.50 -1.68
N HIS A 157 -32.26 15.58 -1.03
CA HIS A 157 -33.73 15.64 -0.93
C HIS A 157 -34.19 16.91 -0.20
N THR A 158 -33.63 17.21 0.99
CA THR A 158 -33.96 18.44 1.72
C THR A 158 -33.68 19.71 0.91
N ARG A 159 -32.55 19.76 0.17
CA ARG A 159 -32.23 20.90 -0.70
C ARG A 159 -33.25 21.08 -1.83
N LYS A 160 -33.69 20.00 -2.48
CA LYS A 160 -34.71 20.03 -3.53
C LYS A 160 -36.07 20.49 -3.01
N VAL A 161 -36.48 20.00 -1.84
CA VAL A 161 -37.74 20.45 -1.22
C VAL A 161 -37.67 21.96 -0.92
N ASN A 162 -36.56 22.43 -0.34
CA ASN A 162 -36.39 23.85 -0.03
C ASN A 162 -36.32 24.75 -1.28
N SER A 163 -35.83 24.27 -2.43
CA SER A 163 -35.87 25.05 -3.67
C SER A 163 -37.29 25.14 -4.23
N LEU A 164 -38.04 24.02 -4.23
CA LEU A 164 -39.42 23.99 -4.72
C LEU A 164 -40.37 24.87 -3.88
N VAL A 165 -40.17 24.94 -2.56
CA VAL A 165 -40.95 25.84 -1.69
C VAL A 165 -40.64 27.32 -1.98
N LYS A 166 -39.38 27.66 -2.29
CA LYS A 166 -39.02 29.04 -2.65
C LYS A 166 -39.60 29.49 -3.99
N ASP A 167 -39.74 28.57 -4.94
CA ASP A 167 -40.34 28.86 -6.24
C ASP A 167 -41.88 28.99 -6.16
N ALA A 168 -42.51 28.41 -5.14
CA ALA A 168 -43.96 28.50 -4.90
C ALA A 168 -44.39 29.78 -4.16
N ASP A 169 -43.49 30.48 -3.47
CA ASP A 169 -43.73 31.74 -2.76
C ASP A 169 -43.38 32.99 -3.62
N GLY A 170 -43.44 32.87 -4.95
CA GLY A 170 -43.28 33.99 -5.89
C GLY A 170 -44.20 35.18 -5.56
N PRO A 171 -43.79 36.43 -5.93
CA PRO A 171 -44.30 37.65 -5.34
C PRO A 171 -45.82 37.76 -5.47
N LYS A 172 -46.50 37.88 -4.33
CA LYS A 172 -47.91 38.27 -4.27
C LYS A 172 -48.02 39.70 -4.78
N CYS A 173 -48.50 39.86 -6.01
CA CYS A 173 -48.98 41.14 -6.56
C CYS A 173 -50.13 41.69 -5.71
#